data_AF-A0A2X3ERW9-F1
#
_entry.id   AF-A0A2X3ERW9-F1
#
_cell.length_a   1.000
_cell.length_b   1.000
_cell.length_c   1.000
_cell.angle_alpha   90.00
_cell.angle_beta   90.00
_cell.angle_gamma   90.00
#
_symmetry.space_group_name_H-M   'P 1'
#
loop_
_entity.id
_entity.type
_entity.pdbx_description
1 polymer ?
#
loop_
_entity_poly.entity_id
_entity_poly.type
_entity_poly.pdbx_seq_one_letter_code
_entity_poly.pdbx_strand_id
1 'polypeptide(L)' 'MLQMFSSFAEFEKSRIIERTKEGLERAKQEGKILGRPVATETRRRVQEAREQGLSQSKAAQSLGLGIATIKRYWNI' A
#
# COMPACT_ATOMS: atom_id res chain seq x y z
N MET A 1 -41.33 -9.09 -7.69
CA MET A 1 -40.39 -9.10 -8.84
C MET A 1 -39.11 -8.32 -8.52
N LEU A 2 -39.19 -7.08 -8.01
CA LEU A 2 -38.01 -6.30 -7.56
C LEU A 2 -37.13 -7.05 -6.53
N GLN A 3 -37.72 -7.69 -5.53
CA GLN A 3 -36.97 -8.49 -4.54
C GLN A 3 -36.17 -9.63 -5.17
N MET A 4 -36.74 -10.31 -6.18
CA MET A 4 -36.06 -11.41 -6.88
C MET A 4 -34.83 -10.90 -7.63
N PHE A 5 -34.95 -9.78 -8.37
CA PHE A 5 -33.82 -9.18 -9.07
C PHE A 5 -32.75 -8.68 -8.10
N SER A 6 -33.12 -8.11 -6.95
CA SER A 6 -32.16 -7.73 -5.91
C SER A 6 -31.40 -8.94 -5.38
N SER A 7 -32.09 -10.05 -5.09
CA SER A 7 -31.44 -11.28 -4.63
C SER A 7 -30.46 -11.86 -5.66
N PHE A 8 -30.79 -11.81 -6.94
CA PHE A 8 -29.86 -12.23 -8.01
C PHE A 8 -28.64 -11.30 -8.09
N ALA A 9 -28.83 -9.99 -8.01
CA ALA A 9 -27.74 -9.03 -8.02
C ALA A 9 -26.77 -9.23 -6.83
N GLU A 10 -27.31 -9.52 -5.64
CA GLU A 10 -26.52 -9.83 -4.45
C GLU A 10 -25.75 -11.14 -4.58
N PHE A 11 -26.38 -12.17 -5.14
CA PHE A 11 -25.76 -13.45 -5.41
C PHE A 11 -24.58 -13.31 -6.39
N GLU A 12 -24.78 -12.63 -7.52
CA GLU A 12 -23.73 -12.41 -8.52
C GLU A 12 -22.57 -11.60 -7.95
N LYS A 13 -22.86 -10.54 -7.19
CA LYS A 13 -21.84 -9.75 -6.49
C LYS A 13 -21.02 -10.61 -5.52
N SER A 14 -21.70 -11.46 -4.75
CA SER A 14 -21.04 -12.37 -3.81
C SER A 14 -20.10 -13.34 -4.52
N ARG A 15 -20.54 -13.90 -5.66
CA ARG A 15 -19.74 -14.80 -6.49
C ARG A 15 -18.51 -14.11 -7.12
N ILE A 16 -18.63 -12.85 -7.51
CA ILE A 16 -17.49 -12.06 -8.03
C ILE A 16 -16.45 -11.82 -6.92
N ILE A 17 -16.91 -11.49 -5.72
CA ILE A 17 -16.03 -11.27 -4.55
C ILE A 17 -15.29 -12.56 -4.19
N GLU A 18 -15.99 -13.69 -4.15
CA GLU A 18 -15.40 -15.00 -3.85
C GLU A 18 -14.28 -15.34 -4.83
N ARG A 19 -14.54 -15.26 -6.14
CA ARG A 19 -13.53 -15.51 -7.18
C ARG A 19 -12.33 -14.57 -7.08
N THR A 20 -12.56 -13.32 -6.72
CA THR A 20 -11.47 -12.34 -6.54
C THR A 20 -10.59 -12.74 -5.35
N LYS A 21 -11.19 -13.16 -4.23
CA LYS A 21 -10.45 -13.64 -3.05
C LYS A 21 -9.65 -14.89 -3.37
N GLU A 22 -10.23 -15.86 -4.07
CA GLU A 22 -9.53 -17.07 -4.52
C GLU A 22 -8.31 -16.74 -5.40
N GLY A 23 -8.46 -15.77 -6.31
CA GLY A 23 -7.36 -15.28 -7.15
C GLY A 23 -6.25 -14.61 -6.35
N LEU A 24 -6.59 -13.80 -5.34
CA LEU A 24 -5.63 -13.16 -4.45
C LEU A 24 -4.88 -14.18 -3.59
N GLU A 25 -5.56 -15.18 -3.05
CA GLU A 25 -4.93 -16.25 -2.27
C GLU A 25 -3.98 -17.08 -3.14
N ARG A 26 -4.37 -17.40 -4.38
CA ARG A 26 -3.46 -18.06 -5.33
C ARG A 26 -2.22 -17.23 -5.61
N ALA A 27 -2.38 -15.94 -5.91
CA ALA A 27 -1.26 -15.04 -6.15
C ALA A 27 -0.31 -14.95 -4.93
N LYS A 28 -0.86 -14.94 -3.72
CA LYS A 28 -0.10 -14.97 -2.48
C LYS A 28 0.67 -16.29 -2.29
N GLN A 29 0.05 -17.44 -2.61
CA GLN A 29 0.72 -18.75 -2.57
C GLN A 29 1.85 -18.86 -3.60
N GLU A 30 1.69 -18.23 -4.77
CA GLU A 30 2.74 -18.09 -5.79
C GLU A 30 3.86 -17.11 -5.38
N GLY A 31 3.76 -16.48 -4.20
CA GLY A 31 4.75 -15.53 -3.69
C GLY A 31 4.70 -14.14 -4.32
N LYS A 32 3.62 -13.81 -5.05
CA LYS A 32 3.46 -12.46 -5.62
C LYS A 32 3.25 -11.45 -4.49
N ILE A 33 4.04 -10.37 -4.52
CA ILE A 33 3.88 -9.26 -3.59
C ILE A 33 2.67 -8.44 -4.03
N LEU A 34 1.61 -8.46 -3.22
CA LEU A 34 0.41 -7.68 -3.43
C LEU A 34 0.54 -6.29 -2.78
N GLY A 35 -0.19 -5.31 -3.32
CA GLY A 35 -0.21 -3.95 -2.80
C GLY A 35 0.93 -3.07 -3.31
N ARG A 36 1.15 -1.94 -2.63
CA ARG A 36 2.18 -0.97 -3.02
C ARG A 36 3.57 -1.55 -2.74
N PRO A 37 4.52 -1.48 -3.70
CA PRO A 37 5.88 -1.98 -3.48
C PRO A 37 6.58 -1.22 -2.34
N VAL A 38 7.55 -1.88 -1.72
CA VAL A 38 8.37 -1.30 -0.65
C VAL A 38 9.10 -0.07 -1.18
N ALA A 39 8.99 1.05 -0.46
CA ALA A 39 9.62 2.32 -0.86
C ALA A 39 11.11 2.34 -0.50
N THR A 40 11.89 1.42 -1.06
CA THR A 40 13.34 1.26 -0.83
C THR A 40 14.11 2.54 -1.12
N GLU A 41 13.82 3.18 -2.25
CA GLU A 41 14.48 4.42 -2.64
C GLU A 41 14.13 5.59 -1.72
N THR A 42 12.86 5.70 -1.31
CA THR A 42 12.44 6.70 -0.31
C THR A 42 13.18 6.48 1.00
N ARG A 43 13.29 5.23 1.47
CA ARG A 43 14.04 4.89 2.69
C ARG A 43 15.51 5.32 2.57
N ARG A 44 16.18 4.97 1.47
CA ARG A 44 17.58 5.33 1.21
C ARG A 44 17.80 6.84 1.28
N ARG A 45 16.99 7.60 0.53
CA ARG A 45 17.07 9.08 0.49
C ARG A 45 16.86 9.72 1.87
N VAL A 46 15.97 9.16 2.70
CA VAL A 46 15.73 9.66 4.06
C VAL A 46 16.92 9.39 4.98
N GLN A 47 17.55 8.21 4.86
CA GLN A 47 18.75 7.88 5.64
C GLN A 47 19.94 8.75 5.22
N GLU A 48 20.14 8.97 3.93
CA GLU A 48 21.19 9.88 3.43
C GLU A 48 21.00 11.31 3.93
N ALA A 49 19.77 11.83 3.93
CA ALA A 49 19.49 13.15 4.49
C ALA A 49 19.78 13.22 6.00
N ARG A 50 19.54 12.13 6.73
CA ARG A 50 19.86 12.02 8.16
C ARG A 50 21.37 12.00 8.39
N GLU A 51 22.12 11.22 7.60
CA GLU A 51 23.60 11.15 7.67
C GLU A 51 24.25 12.50 7.34
N GLN A 52 23.65 13.27 6.43
CA GLN A 52 24.03 14.65 6.12
C GLN A 52 23.70 15.66 7.25
N GLY A 53 23.11 15.21 8.36
CA GLY A 53 22.80 16.04 9.52
C GLY A 53 21.57 16.93 9.34
N LEU A 54 20.70 16.68 8.35
CA LEU A 54 19.47 17.47 8.20
C LEU A 54 18.52 17.16 9.36
N SER A 55 17.75 18.17 9.78
CA SER A 55 16.59 17.95 10.64
C SER A 55 15.45 17.29 9.85
N GLN A 56 14.53 16.60 10.54
CA GLN A 56 13.38 15.95 9.89
C GLN A 56 12.54 16.91 9.02
N SER A 57 12.35 18.15 9.48
CA SER A 57 11.60 19.18 8.74
C SER A 57 12.34 19.61 7.46
N LYS A 58 13.67 19.77 7.56
CA LYS A 58 14.50 20.15 6.41
C LYS A 58 14.61 19.00 5.40
N ALA A 59 14.69 17.76 5.88
CA ALA A 59 14.65 16.57 5.03
C ALA A 59 13.30 16.42 4.31
N ALA A 60 12.17 16.70 4.98
CA ALA A 60 10.85 16.71 4.36
C ALA A 60 10.75 17.70 3.19
N GLN A 61 11.19 18.95 3.40
CA GLN A 61 11.20 19.96 2.34
C GLN A 61 12.17 19.61 1.21
N SER A 62 13.42 19.24 1.54
CA SER A 62 14.46 18.93 0.57
C SER A 62 14.10 17.74 -0.33
N LEU A 63 13.48 16.69 0.25
CA LEU A 63 13.13 15.48 -0.49
C LEU A 63 11.73 15.56 -1.15
N GLY A 64 10.94 16.60 -0.86
CA GLY A 64 9.54 16.72 -1.30
C GLY A 64 8.62 15.66 -0.69
N LEU A 65 8.93 15.20 0.53
CA LEU A 65 8.20 14.13 1.21
C LEU A 65 7.41 14.68 2.40
N GLY A 66 6.21 14.13 2.61
CA GLY A 66 5.44 14.44 3.81
C GLY A 66 6.19 14.04 5.09
N ILE A 67 6.04 14.83 6.16
CA ILE A 67 6.75 14.61 7.43
C ILE A 67 6.47 13.23 8.04
N ALA A 68 5.28 12.66 7.81
CA ALA A 68 4.94 11.31 8.24
C ALA A 68 5.80 10.23 7.56
N THR A 69 6.14 10.42 6.27
CA THR A 69 7.03 9.53 5.52
C THR A 69 8.46 9.63 6.03
N ILE A 70 8.94 10.85 6.31
CA ILE A 70 10.26 11.06 6.92
C ILE A 70 10.34 10.35 8.26
N LYS A 71 9.38 10.60 9.17
CA LYS A 71 9.34 9.98 10.51
C LYS A 71 9.30 8.45 10.43
N ARG A 72 8.48 7.89 9.53
CA ARG A 72 8.38 6.45 9.30
C ARG A 72 9.73 5.82 8.97
N TYR A 73 10.57 6.54 8.23
CA TYR A 73 11.87 6.04 7.80
C TYR A 73 13.05 6.68 8.54
N TRP A 74 12.85 7.36 9.67
CA TRP A 74 13.91 8.10 10.35
C TRP A 74 14.79 7.22 11.24
N ASN A 75 14.15 6.47 12.14
CA ASN A 75 14.79 5.60 13.13
C ASN A 75 14.55 4.13 12.75
N ILE A 76 15.24 3.65 11.73
CA ILE A 76 15.22 2.23 11.35
C ILE A 76 16.53 1.58 11.77
#